data_AF-A0A8H7LH97-F1
#
_entry.id   AF-A0A8H7LH97-F1
#
_cell.length_a   1.000
_cell.length_b   1.000
_cell.length_c   1.000
_cell.angle_alpha   90.00
_cell.angle_beta   90.00
_cell.angle_gamma   90.00
#
_symmetry.space_group_name_H-M   'P 1'
#
loop_
_entity.id
_entity.type
_entity.pdbx_description
1 polymer ?
#
loop_
_entity_poly.entity_id
_entity_poly.type
_entity_poly.pdbx_seq_one_letter_code
_entity_poly.pdbx_strand_id
1 'polypeptide(L)'
;MFAVARHTVFLWTALLFVLPAVISAPTKSTKCTRPKIRREWSTLPQSKRDAFHKAVKCLQSKPSIVQTGGVAKNLYDDYTYVHYTINQTIHKVAAFFPWHRYYLLIRERDLSDCGYSDGIPYWDWTRDAGSVSDFKNSPIFNPKTGFGGTGYPEGDNSTASCVKKGPYAGMRVNFPEPHCLRRSFNLTSDMPGNWTSSVVKKIMDYPDYIRFWNDTERIPHDNIHRAVGGDLRRQFSPNEPLFFVHHAQVDRMWTLWQGRNKTRLSDYGGNTVQNTTVNTASLDDTMKFLGLAEDRSVKSLMDTLSNGLCYKYDG
;
A
#
# COMPACT_ATOMS: atom_id res chain seq x y z
N MET A 1 69.08 19.08 -58.43
CA MET A 1 69.12 19.19 -56.95
C MET A 1 67.70 19.43 -56.45
N PHE A 2 67.22 18.47 -55.65
CA PHE A 2 66.06 18.47 -54.73
C PHE A 2 64.75 19.18 -55.12
N ALA A 3 63.78 18.36 -55.53
CA ALA A 3 62.35 18.66 -55.45
C ALA A 3 61.86 18.37 -54.01
N VAL A 4 61.21 19.35 -53.38
CA VAL A 4 60.59 19.20 -52.04
C VAL A 4 59.14 18.79 -52.24
N ALA A 5 58.81 17.54 -51.93
CA ALA A 5 57.44 17.06 -51.85
C ALA A 5 56.85 17.37 -50.47
N ARG A 6 55.74 18.12 -50.43
CA ARG A 6 54.93 18.32 -49.22
C ARG A 6 54.14 17.05 -48.92
N HIS A 7 54.38 16.43 -47.77
CA HIS A 7 53.54 15.36 -47.25
C HIS A 7 52.38 15.94 -46.43
N THR A 8 51.16 15.82 -46.94
CA THR A 8 49.92 15.95 -46.16
C THR A 8 49.61 14.60 -45.52
N VAL A 9 49.68 14.52 -44.19
CA VAL A 9 49.24 13.35 -43.42
C VAL A 9 47.75 13.49 -43.13
N PHE A 10 46.92 12.64 -43.75
CA PHE A 10 45.52 12.48 -43.36
C PHE A 10 45.43 11.43 -42.24
N LEU A 11 45.17 11.88 -41.01
CA LEU A 11 44.83 11.03 -39.88
C LEU A 11 43.34 10.65 -39.98
N TRP A 12 43.06 9.42 -40.37
CA TRP A 12 41.72 8.83 -40.27
C TRP A 12 41.46 8.37 -38.84
N THR A 13 40.73 9.17 -38.06
CA THR A 13 40.17 8.72 -36.77
C THR A 13 38.90 7.91 -37.03
N ALA A 14 38.99 6.58 -36.93
CA ALA A 14 37.82 5.71 -36.92
C ALA A 14 37.04 5.93 -35.61
N LEU A 15 35.87 6.57 -35.68
CA LEU A 15 34.92 6.59 -34.57
C LEU A 15 34.31 5.19 -34.40
N LEU A 16 34.76 4.46 -33.39
CA LEU A 16 34.07 3.27 -32.88
C LEU A 16 32.81 3.73 -32.13
N PHE A 17 31.65 3.62 -32.77
CA PHE A 17 30.36 3.70 -32.08
C PHE A 17 30.20 2.48 -31.17
N VAL A 18 30.47 2.64 -29.89
CA VAL A 18 30.07 1.67 -28.87
C VAL A 18 28.59 1.92 -28.58
N LEU A 19 27.72 1.20 -29.28
CA LEU A 19 26.31 1.10 -28.88
C LEU A 19 26.28 0.40 -27.52
N PRO A 20 25.67 0.99 -26.47
CA PRO A 20 25.46 0.27 -25.22
C PRO A 20 24.48 -0.87 -25.54
N ALA A 21 24.99 -2.10 -25.56
CA ALA A 21 24.14 -3.27 -25.59
C ALA A 21 23.30 -3.25 -24.31
N VAL A 22 22.05 -2.84 -24.43
CA VAL A 22 21.04 -3.06 -23.38
C VAL A 22 20.86 -4.57 -23.32
N ILE A 23 21.59 -5.21 -22.41
CA ILE A 23 21.37 -6.61 -22.07
C ILE A 23 20.02 -6.62 -21.35
N SER A 24 18.94 -6.75 -22.12
CA SER A 24 17.64 -7.15 -21.56
C SER A 24 17.84 -8.53 -20.98
N ALA A 25 17.88 -8.59 -19.64
CA ALA A 25 17.86 -9.85 -18.92
C ALA A 25 16.64 -10.65 -19.40
N PRO A 26 16.78 -11.96 -19.67
CA PRO A 26 15.65 -12.78 -20.07
C PRO A 26 14.62 -12.77 -18.93
N THR A 27 13.47 -12.16 -19.17
CA THR A 27 12.30 -12.17 -18.27
C THR A 27 11.65 -13.55 -18.31
N LYS A 28 12.36 -14.58 -17.86
CA LYS A 28 11.71 -15.82 -17.43
C LYS A 28 10.81 -15.42 -16.27
N SER A 29 9.51 -15.36 -16.53
CA SER A 29 8.46 -15.33 -15.53
C SER A 29 8.68 -16.52 -14.58
N THR A 30 9.45 -16.30 -13.51
CA THR A 30 9.66 -17.27 -12.46
C THR A 30 8.33 -17.40 -11.74
N LYS A 31 7.58 -18.44 -12.07
CA LYS A 31 6.38 -18.82 -11.34
C LYS A 31 6.72 -18.92 -9.85
N CYS A 32 5.94 -18.26 -9.01
CA CYS A 32 6.09 -18.34 -7.56
C CYS A 32 5.95 -19.79 -7.09
N THR A 33 7.01 -20.34 -6.47
CA THR A 33 7.03 -21.72 -5.94
C THR A 33 6.80 -21.78 -4.43
N ARG A 34 7.15 -20.72 -3.70
CA ARG A 34 7.08 -20.66 -2.23
C ARG A 34 6.42 -19.36 -1.77
N PRO A 35 5.09 -19.23 -1.92
CA PRO A 35 4.41 -18.00 -1.55
C PRO A 35 4.51 -17.74 -0.05
N LYS A 36 4.81 -16.49 0.32
CA LYS A 36 4.57 -16.02 1.69
C LYS A 36 3.08 -16.05 1.99
N ILE A 37 2.71 -16.41 3.21
CA ILE A 37 1.31 -16.43 3.65
C ILE A 37 1.04 -15.19 4.51
N ARG A 38 0.16 -14.31 4.04
CA ARG A 38 -0.42 -13.22 4.82
C ARG A 38 -1.58 -13.78 5.65
N ARG A 39 -1.60 -13.45 6.93
CA ARG A 39 -2.51 -14.06 7.92
C ARG A 39 -3.35 -13.01 8.62
N GLU A 40 -4.52 -13.43 9.10
CA GLU A 40 -5.36 -12.57 9.92
C GLU A 40 -4.65 -12.24 11.25
N TRP A 41 -4.64 -10.98 11.66
CA TRP A 41 -3.90 -10.47 12.81
C TRP A 41 -4.15 -11.27 14.11
N SER A 42 -5.40 -11.59 14.41
CA SER A 42 -5.79 -12.32 15.62
C SER A 42 -5.31 -13.78 15.65
N THR A 43 -4.91 -14.34 14.51
CA THR A 43 -4.31 -15.69 14.43
C THR A 43 -2.80 -15.69 14.68
N LEU A 44 -2.14 -14.53 14.61
CA LEU A 44 -0.69 -14.45 14.82
C LEU A 44 -0.31 -14.71 16.29
N PRO A 45 0.78 -15.45 16.57
CA PRO A 45 1.37 -15.51 17.90
C PRO A 45 1.82 -14.13 18.37
N GLN A 46 1.78 -13.88 19.69
CA GLN A 46 2.17 -12.58 20.25
C GLN A 46 3.60 -12.16 19.84
N SER A 47 4.55 -13.10 19.79
CA SER A 47 5.93 -12.81 19.34
C SER A 47 6.01 -12.25 17.92
N LYS A 48 5.11 -12.66 17.02
CA LYS A 48 5.03 -12.14 15.66
C LYS A 48 4.36 -10.76 15.61
N ARG A 49 3.36 -10.51 16.46
CA ARG A 49 2.74 -9.18 16.63
C ARG A 49 3.77 -8.16 17.16
N ASP A 50 4.53 -8.54 18.18
CA ASP A 50 5.59 -7.72 18.75
C ASP A 50 6.70 -7.43 17.72
N ALA A 51 7.11 -8.44 16.95
CA ALA A 51 8.08 -8.28 15.86
C ALA A 51 7.59 -7.33 14.77
N PHE A 52 6.30 -7.40 14.39
CA PHE A 52 5.70 -6.46 13.44
C PHE A 52 5.77 -5.02 13.96
N HIS A 53 5.31 -4.78 15.20
CA HIS A 53 5.37 -3.45 15.81
C HIS A 53 6.79 -2.90 15.93
N LYS A 54 7.76 -3.76 16.28
CA LYS A 54 9.18 -3.40 16.33
C LYS A 54 9.69 -2.99 14.94
N ALA A 55 9.36 -3.76 13.91
CA ALA A 55 9.79 -3.46 12.55
C ALA A 55 9.17 -2.17 12.01
N VAL A 56 7.89 -1.92 12.28
CA VAL A 56 7.22 -0.65 11.92
C VAL A 56 7.96 0.55 12.53
N LYS A 57 8.35 0.49 13.80
CA LYS A 57 9.10 1.57 14.46
C LYS A 57 10.52 1.73 13.91
N CYS A 58 11.16 0.63 13.53
CA CYS A 58 12.49 0.65 12.90
C CYS A 58 12.49 1.46 11.59
N LEU A 59 11.39 1.52 10.85
CA LEU A 59 11.32 2.37 9.65
C LEU A 59 11.49 3.87 9.95
N GLN A 60 11.19 4.32 11.18
CA GLN A 60 11.42 5.71 11.59
C GLN A 60 12.91 6.03 11.81
N SER A 61 13.77 5.03 11.97
CA SER A 61 15.22 5.21 12.10
C SER A 61 15.98 5.04 10.78
N LYS A 62 15.31 4.59 9.72
CA LYS A 62 15.89 4.47 8.38
C LYS A 62 15.85 5.84 7.69
N PRO A 63 16.91 6.25 6.97
CA PRO A 63 16.89 7.50 6.22
C PRO A 63 15.79 7.48 5.16
N SER A 64 15.21 8.65 4.88
CA SER A 64 14.33 8.84 3.72
C SER A 64 15.11 8.55 2.43
N ILE A 65 14.45 7.88 1.48
CA ILE A 65 14.97 7.55 0.16
C ILE A 65 14.27 8.33 -0.95
N VAL A 66 13.14 8.96 -0.64
CA VAL A 66 12.38 9.79 -1.58
C VAL A 66 12.93 11.20 -1.59
N GLN A 67 13.12 11.77 -2.78
CA GLN A 67 13.56 13.16 -2.93
C GLN A 67 12.40 14.13 -2.64
N THR A 68 12.22 14.50 -1.37
CA THR A 68 11.12 15.39 -0.94
C THR A 68 11.59 16.80 -0.54
N GLY A 69 12.84 17.18 -0.82
CA GLY A 69 13.42 18.43 -0.31
C GLY A 69 13.46 18.51 1.22
N GLY A 70 13.55 17.36 1.90
CA GLY A 70 13.62 17.27 3.36
C GLY A 70 12.27 17.31 4.08
N VAL A 71 11.14 17.32 3.37
CA VAL A 71 9.79 17.16 3.96
C VAL A 71 9.63 15.82 4.69
N ALA A 72 9.89 14.69 4.04
CA ALA A 72 10.01 13.39 4.69
C ALA A 72 11.35 13.31 5.42
N LYS A 73 11.36 12.86 6.68
CA LYS A 73 12.58 12.80 7.51
C LYS A 73 13.19 11.41 7.57
N ASN A 74 12.38 10.38 7.35
CA ASN A 74 12.78 8.98 7.42
C ASN A 74 11.95 8.16 6.43
N LEU A 75 12.33 6.90 6.25
CA LEU A 75 11.64 5.98 5.35
C LEU A 75 10.15 5.82 5.74
N TYR A 76 9.79 5.92 7.02
CA TYR A 76 8.39 5.86 7.42
C TYR A 76 7.57 7.03 6.84
N ASP A 77 8.12 8.25 6.83
CA ASP A 77 7.46 9.43 6.27
C ASP A 77 7.33 9.36 4.74
N ASP A 78 8.26 8.69 4.04
CA ASP A 78 8.23 8.55 2.57
C ASP A 78 6.93 7.92 2.07
N TYR A 79 6.47 6.88 2.76
CA TYR A 79 5.20 6.22 2.49
C TYR A 79 4.05 7.24 2.48
N THR A 80 3.92 7.99 3.58
CA THR A 80 2.89 9.00 3.73
C THR A 80 3.01 10.10 2.68
N TYR A 81 4.23 10.59 2.41
CA TYR A 81 4.47 11.62 1.42
C TYR A 81 4.04 11.20 0.01
N VAL A 82 4.45 10.00 -0.43
CA VAL A 82 4.09 9.49 -1.76
C VAL A 82 2.58 9.33 -1.87
N HIS A 83 1.95 8.65 -0.92
CA HIS A 83 0.50 8.43 -0.90
C HIS A 83 -0.31 9.74 -0.93
N TYR A 84 0.14 10.75 -0.17
CA TYR A 84 -0.47 12.08 -0.18
C TYR A 84 -0.31 12.77 -1.55
N THR A 85 0.91 12.76 -2.09
CA THR A 85 1.28 13.51 -3.30
C THR A 85 0.53 13.04 -4.54
N ILE A 86 0.36 11.73 -4.72
CA ILE A 86 -0.30 11.16 -5.90
C ILE A 86 -1.72 10.66 -5.61
N ASN A 87 -2.35 11.17 -4.54
CA ASN A 87 -3.67 10.72 -4.09
C ASN A 87 -4.72 10.67 -5.22
N GLN A 88 -4.70 11.67 -6.11
CA GLN A 88 -5.65 11.82 -7.23
C GLN A 88 -5.53 10.76 -8.34
N THR A 89 -4.44 10.00 -8.36
CA THR A 89 -4.20 8.96 -9.36
C THR A 89 -4.12 7.57 -8.73
N ILE A 90 -4.45 7.43 -7.45
CA ILE A 90 -4.43 6.14 -6.72
C ILE A 90 -5.69 5.87 -5.90
N HIS A 91 -6.60 6.84 -5.74
CA HIS A 91 -7.93 6.64 -5.11
C HIS A 91 -9.03 7.10 -6.05
N LYS A 92 -10.22 6.48 -5.96
CA LYS A 92 -11.37 6.71 -6.85
C LYS A 92 -10.98 6.63 -8.33
N VAL A 93 -9.98 5.81 -8.64
CA VAL A 93 -9.49 5.47 -9.98
C VAL A 93 -9.21 3.97 -10.10
N ALA A 94 -9.17 3.48 -11.34
CA ALA A 94 -8.91 2.07 -11.64
C ALA A 94 -7.61 1.55 -10.98
N ALA A 95 -6.58 2.38 -10.86
CA ALA A 95 -5.28 1.98 -10.30
C ALA A 95 -5.30 1.70 -8.78
N PHE A 96 -6.42 1.93 -8.08
CA PHE A 96 -6.53 1.77 -6.63
C PHE A 96 -5.97 0.44 -6.12
N PHE A 97 -6.49 -0.69 -6.59
CA PHE A 97 -6.03 -1.99 -6.13
C PHE A 97 -4.58 -2.32 -6.51
N PRO A 98 -4.16 -2.26 -7.79
CA PRO A 98 -2.79 -2.63 -8.16
C PRO A 98 -1.74 -1.71 -7.53
N TRP A 99 -2.03 -0.42 -7.36
CA TRP A 99 -1.12 0.51 -6.69
C TRP A 99 -0.94 0.16 -5.21
N HIS A 100 -2.05 -0.02 -4.47
CA HIS A 100 -2.01 -0.37 -3.04
C HIS A 100 -1.43 -1.77 -2.81
N ARG A 101 -1.64 -2.72 -3.72
CA ARG A 101 -0.99 -4.04 -3.70
C ARG A 101 0.53 -3.91 -3.73
N TYR A 102 1.08 -3.12 -4.66
CA TYR A 102 2.51 -2.93 -4.72
C TYR A 102 3.04 -2.17 -3.52
N TYR A 103 2.30 -1.16 -3.06
CA TYR A 103 2.61 -0.41 -1.85
C TYR A 103 2.77 -1.29 -0.61
N LEU A 104 1.93 -2.32 -0.44
CA LEU A 104 2.07 -3.34 0.60
C LEU A 104 3.35 -4.18 0.43
N LEU A 105 3.72 -4.54 -0.80
CA LEU A 105 4.91 -5.34 -1.07
C LEU A 105 6.20 -4.57 -0.79
N ILE A 106 6.24 -3.28 -1.15
CA ILE A 106 7.34 -2.38 -0.79
C ILE A 106 7.44 -2.35 0.75
N ARG A 107 6.32 -2.16 1.46
CA ARG A 107 6.30 -2.15 2.93
C ARG A 107 6.79 -3.46 3.52
N GLU A 108 6.40 -4.59 2.94
CA GLU A 108 6.81 -5.91 3.43
C GLU A 108 8.31 -6.15 3.26
N ARG A 109 8.90 -5.69 2.14
CA ARG A 109 10.36 -5.68 1.94
C ARG A 109 11.04 -4.87 3.04
N ASP A 110 10.59 -3.64 3.28
CA ASP A 110 11.24 -2.74 4.23
C ASP A 110 11.06 -3.21 5.69
N LEU A 111 9.92 -3.84 6.01
CA LEU A 111 9.71 -4.52 7.30
C LEU A 111 10.66 -5.72 7.47
N SER A 112 10.95 -6.46 6.39
CA SER A 112 11.93 -7.55 6.40
C SER A 112 13.33 -7.03 6.72
N ASP A 113 13.73 -5.89 6.15
CA ASP A 113 15.01 -5.22 6.46
C ASP A 113 15.08 -4.68 7.91
N CYS A 114 13.92 -4.61 8.57
CA CYS A 114 13.76 -4.28 9.98
C CYS A 114 13.49 -5.54 10.86
N GLY A 115 13.68 -6.74 10.32
CA GLY A 115 13.64 -8.01 11.05
C GLY A 115 12.26 -8.70 11.11
N TYR A 116 11.27 -8.25 10.34
CA TYR A 116 9.97 -8.93 10.21
C TYR A 116 9.81 -9.57 8.84
N SER A 117 10.09 -10.87 8.74
CA SER A 117 10.14 -11.60 7.47
C SER A 117 8.81 -12.24 7.04
N ASP A 118 7.80 -12.26 7.92
CA ASP A 118 6.48 -12.82 7.60
C ASP A 118 5.74 -11.90 6.60
N GLY A 119 4.66 -12.42 5.99
CA GLY A 119 3.78 -11.59 5.17
C GLY A 119 3.06 -10.55 6.03
N ILE A 120 2.79 -9.35 5.49
CA ILE A 120 2.00 -8.34 6.20
C ILE A 120 0.65 -8.95 6.61
N PRO A 121 0.26 -8.89 7.90
CA PRO A 121 -1.01 -9.40 8.35
C PRO A 121 -2.16 -8.54 7.84
N TYR A 122 -3.36 -9.10 7.83
CA TYR A 122 -4.59 -8.36 7.50
C TYR A 122 -5.54 -8.29 8.70
N TRP A 123 -6.39 -7.26 8.70
CA TRP A 123 -7.45 -7.07 9.70
C TRP A 123 -8.79 -7.34 9.03
N ASP A 124 -9.43 -8.45 9.41
CA ASP A 124 -10.74 -8.80 8.89
C ASP A 124 -11.84 -8.04 9.64
N TRP A 125 -12.17 -6.82 9.17
CA TRP A 125 -13.17 -5.95 9.80
C TRP A 125 -14.54 -6.59 9.95
N THR A 126 -14.85 -7.58 9.11
CA THR A 126 -16.16 -8.23 9.12
C THR A 126 -16.47 -8.92 10.45
N ARG A 127 -15.43 -9.29 11.21
CA ARG A 127 -15.49 -9.90 12.54
C ARG A 127 -15.94 -8.92 13.62
N ASP A 128 -15.74 -7.62 13.40
CA ASP A 128 -15.99 -6.53 14.34
C ASP A 128 -17.04 -5.54 13.76
N ALA A 129 -17.91 -6.04 12.87
CA ALA A 129 -18.96 -5.27 12.22
C ALA A 129 -20.27 -5.28 13.03
N GLY A 130 -21.29 -4.57 12.53
CA GLY A 130 -22.66 -4.67 13.04
C GLY A 130 -23.04 -3.67 14.13
N SER A 131 -22.13 -3.30 15.03
CA SER A 131 -22.38 -2.23 16.00
C SER A 131 -21.14 -1.38 16.32
N VAL A 132 -21.37 -0.16 16.83
CA VAL A 132 -20.29 0.73 17.28
C VAL A 132 -19.52 0.09 18.44
N SER A 133 -20.21 -0.66 19.30
CA SER A 133 -19.60 -1.37 20.42
C SER A 133 -18.62 -2.44 19.94
N ASP A 134 -19.02 -3.26 18.96
CA ASP A 134 -18.17 -4.33 18.42
C ASP A 134 -16.91 -3.75 17.79
N PHE A 135 -17.05 -2.67 17.01
CA PHE A 135 -15.90 -1.97 16.45
C PHE A 135 -14.96 -1.44 17.54
N LYS A 136 -15.48 -0.67 18.52
CA LYS A 136 -14.64 -0.08 19.58
C LYS A 136 -13.95 -1.13 20.45
N ASN A 137 -14.55 -2.32 20.58
CA ASN A 137 -14.02 -3.45 21.34
C ASN A 137 -13.22 -4.46 20.49
N SER A 138 -13.01 -4.18 19.20
CA SER A 138 -12.23 -5.06 18.32
C SER A 138 -10.87 -5.41 18.95
N PRO A 139 -10.44 -6.69 18.88
CA PRO A 139 -9.12 -7.10 19.35
C PRO A 139 -7.96 -6.34 18.69
N ILE A 140 -8.17 -5.78 17.48
CA ILE A 140 -7.16 -4.95 16.81
C ILE A 140 -6.80 -3.70 17.62
N PHE A 141 -7.72 -3.20 18.46
CA PHE A 141 -7.52 -2.00 19.28
C PHE A 141 -7.04 -2.31 20.70
N ASN A 142 -6.85 -3.59 21.03
CA ASN A 142 -6.27 -3.97 22.31
C ASN A 142 -4.83 -3.38 22.44
N PRO A 143 -4.50 -2.71 23.55
CA PRO A 143 -3.18 -2.07 23.70
C PRO A 143 -2.01 -3.05 23.87
N LYS A 144 -2.26 -4.32 24.23
CA LYS A 144 -1.20 -5.33 24.39
C LYS A 144 -1.07 -6.22 23.16
N THR A 145 -2.20 -6.62 22.59
CA THR A 145 -2.26 -7.64 21.55
C THR A 145 -2.61 -7.07 20.16
N GLY A 146 -2.83 -5.76 20.06
CA GLY A 146 -3.17 -5.03 18.84
C GLY A 146 -2.46 -3.69 18.76
N PHE A 147 -3.07 -2.72 18.09
CA PHE A 147 -2.50 -1.43 17.72
C PHE A 147 -2.82 -0.31 18.73
N GLY A 148 -3.56 -0.62 19.80
CA GLY A 148 -4.08 0.35 20.77
C GLY A 148 -5.36 1.06 20.29
N GLY A 149 -6.10 1.62 21.24
CA GLY A 149 -7.40 2.24 20.99
C GLY A 149 -7.33 3.69 20.52
N THR A 150 -8.43 4.42 20.77
CA THR A 150 -8.61 5.83 20.44
C THR A 150 -7.62 6.76 21.18
N GLY A 151 -7.47 7.99 20.68
CA GLY A 151 -6.70 9.04 21.32
C GLY A 151 -7.33 9.52 22.64
N TYR A 152 -6.53 10.12 23.52
CA TYR A 152 -7.03 10.66 24.80
C TYR A 152 -6.62 12.13 25.03
N PRO A 153 -7.56 13.02 25.43
CA PRO A 153 -9.00 12.76 25.59
C PRO A 153 -9.67 12.37 24.27
N GLU A 154 -10.71 11.55 24.30
CA GLU A 154 -11.42 11.14 23.08
C GLU A 154 -12.05 12.39 22.44
N GLY A 155 -11.72 12.62 21.17
CA GLY A 155 -12.21 13.77 20.40
C GLY A 155 -13.13 13.34 19.27
N ASP A 156 -13.22 14.18 18.26
CA ASP A 156 -13.90 13.93 16.99
C ASP A 156 -12.92 14.05 15.80
N ASN A 157 -13.46 14.13 14.57
CA ASN A 157 -12.64 14.30 13.36
C ASN A 157 -11.73 15.54 13.38
N SER A 158 -12.16 16.61 14.07
CA SER A 158 -11.47 17.89 14.14
C SER A 158 -10.52 17.98 15.35
N THR A 159 -10.81 17.20 16.40
CA THR A 159 -10.13 17.24 17.69
C THR A 159 -9.43 15.93 18.04
N ALA A 160 -9.11 15.10 17.04
CA ALA A 160 -8.45 13.82 17.25
C ALA A 160 -7.18 13.96 18.10
N SER A 161 -7.09 13.14 19.14
CA SER A 161 -6.03 13.24 20.17
C SER A 161 -4.94 12.21 19.97
N CYS A 162 -3.80 12.43 20.63
CA CYS A 162 -2.68 11.49 20.60
C CYS A 162 -3.09 10.11 21.15
N VAL A 163 -2.61 9.05 20.53
CA VAL A 163 -2.64 7.70 21.10
C VAL A 163 -1.77 7.66 22.36
N LYS A 164 -2.37 7.25 23.49
CA LYS A 164 -1.69 7.21 24.81
C LYS A 164 -1.39 5.81 25.34
N LYS A 165 -1.94 4.77 24.73
CA LYS A 165 -1.78 3.37 25.19
C LYS A 165 -1.47 2.45 24.03
N GLY A 166 -0.69 1.41 24.32
CA GLY A 166 -0.31 0.36 23.38
C GLY A 166 0.98 0.65 22.61
N PRO A 167 1.29 -0.14 21.55
CA PRO A 167 2.60 -0.14 20.94
C PRO A 167 3.01 1.20 20.34
N TYR A 168 2.06 2.04 19.94
CA TYR A 168 2.33 3.34 19.32
C TYR A 168 2.09 4.54 20.25
N ALA A 169 1.95 4.31 21.56
CA ALA A 169 1.91 5.39 22.54
C ALA A 169 3.19 6.24 22.43
N GLY A 170 3.02 7.56 22.28
CA GLY A 170 4.14 8.50 22.14
C GLY A 170 4.81 8.53 20.77
N MET A 171 4.33 7.74 19.79
CA MET A 171 4.82 7.80 18.42
C MET A 171 4.61 9.21 17.84
N ARG A 172 5.64 9.74 17.18
CA ARG A 172 5.61 11.00 16.44
C ARG A 172 5.78 10.74 14.95
N VAL A 173 5.09 11.50 14.13
CA VAL A 173 5.18 11.52 12.66
C VAL A 173 5.55 12.94 12.23
N ASN A 174 6.19 13.09 11.06
CA ASN A 174 6.72 14.39 10.63
C ASN A 174 5.92 15.06 9.50
N PHE A 175 5.08 14.29 8.80
CA PHE A 175 4.29 14.75 7.66
C PHE A 175 2.79 14.81 7.99
N PRO A 176 2.01 15.78 7.47
CA PRO A 176 2.45 16.97 6.71
C PRO A 176 3.16 18.01 7.59
N GLU A 177 3.00 17.88 8.90
CA GLU A 177 3.70 18.63 9.93
C GLU A 177 4.01 17.70 11.13
N PRO A 178 4.99 18.03 11.99
CA PRO A 178 5.29 17.19 13.14
C PRO A 178 4.15 17.11 14.17
N HIS A 179 3.62 15.91 14.42
CA HIS A 179 2.61 15.66 15.45
C HIS A 179 2.76 14.27 16.08
N CYS A 180 2.05 14.02 17.18
CA CYS A 180 1.88 12.66 17.69
C CYS A 180 0.93 11.88 16.77
N LEU A 181 1.01 10.54 16.74
CA LEU A 181 -0.01 9.72 16.09
C LEU A 181 -1.38 9.99 16.73
N ARG A 182 -2.37 10.41 15.93
CA ARG A 182 -3.72 10.75 16.40
C ARG A 182 -4.77 9.73 15.95
N ARG A 183 -5.71 9.41 16.85
CA ARG A 183 -6.90 8.59 16.55
C ARG A 183 -8.14 9.20 17.18
N SER A 184 -9.29 8.93 16.58
CA SER A 184 -10.58 9.37 17.10
C SER A 184 -11.68 8.47 16.53
N PHE A 185 -12.16 7.52 17.32
CA PHE A 185 -13.22 6.61 16.87
C PHE A 185 -14.52 7.37 16.63
N ASN A 186 -14.78 7.72 15.37
CA ASN A 186 -15.88 8.59 14.97
C ASN A 186 -16.86 7.84 14.07
N LEU A 187 -17.71 7.04 14.72
CA LEU A 187 -18.72 6.21 14.07
C LEU A 187 -20.11 6.75 14.35
N THR A 188 -20.94 6.82 13.32
CA THR A 188 -22.40 6.85 13.48
C THR A 188 -22.91 5.43 13.72
N SER A 189 -24.14 5.27 14.25
CA SER A 189 -24.74 3.96 14.55
C SER A 189 -24.73 2.99 13.36
N ASP A 190 -24.96 3.52 12.16
CA ASP A 190 -25.17 2.72 10.95
C ASP A 190 -23.87 2.42 10.22
N MET A 191 -22.79 3.13 10.56
CA MET A 191 -21.49 3.02 9.88
C MET A 191 -20.96 1.57 9.88
N PRO A 192 -21.02 0.81 11.00
CA PRO A 192 -20.64 -0.61 11.03
C PRO A 192 -21.41 -1.55 10.11
N GLY A 193 -22.55 -1.12 9.56
CA GLY A 193 -23.27 -1.85 8.52
C GLY A 193 -22.49 -1.97 7.21
N ASN A 194 -21.53 -1.07 6.94
CA ASN A 194 -20.81 -0.95 5.66
C ASN A 194 -19.71 -1.99 5.46
N TRP A 195 -19.37 -2.79 6.47
CA TRP A 195 -18.33 -3.83 6.34
C TRP A 195 -18.76 -5.16 6.96
N THR A 196 -20.06 -5.42 7.05
CA THR A 196 -20.57 -6.74 7.45
C THR A 196 -20.21 -7.80 6.40
N SER A 197 -20.14 -9.07 6.81
CA SER A 197 -19.92 -10.19 5.89
C SER A 197 -20.95 -10.25 4.76
N SER A 198 -22.20 -9.81 5.00
CA SER A 198 -23.24 -9.72 3.98
C SER A 198 -22.93 -8.66 2.92
N VAL A 199 -22.47 -7.48 3.35
CA VAL A 199 -22.03 -6.42 2.41
C VAL A 199 -20.82 -6.86 1.61
N VAL A 200 -19.80 -7.43 2.27
CA VAL A 200 -18.62 -7.95 1.59
C VAL A 200 -19.02 -9.03 0.58
N LYS A 201 -19.90 -9.98 0.94
CA LYS A 201 -20.38 -11.01 0.02
C LYS A 201 -21.03 -10.40 -1.23
N LYS A 202 -21.91 -9.40 -1.08
CA LYS A 202 -22.55 -8.73 -2.22
C LYS A 202 -21.52 -8.10 -3.16
N ILE A 203 -20.48 -7.47 -2.61
CA ILE A 203 -19.39 -6.90 -3.40
C ILE A 203 -18.61 -8.00 -4.14
N MET A 204 -18.29 -9.11 -3.46
CA MET A 204 -17.59 -10.25 -4.05
C MET A 204 -18.37 -10.94 -5.19
N ASP A 205 -19.69 -10.77 -5.22
CA ASP A 205 -20.56 -11.32 -6.27
C ASP A 205 -20.56 -10.47 -7.57
N TYR A 206 -19.93 -9.28 -7.60
CA TYR A 206 -19.83 -8.49 -8.84
C TYR A 206 -19.07 -9.24 -9.95
N PRO A 207 -19.56 -9.19 -11.21
CA PRO A 207 -18.92 -9.90 -12.31
C PRO A 207 -17.74 -9.14 -12.90
N ASP A 208 -17.71 -7.81 -12.75
CA ASP A 208 -16.76 -6.90 -13.39
C ASP A 208 -15.92 -6.10 -12.38
N TYR A 209 -14.72 -5.72 -12.82
CA TYR A 209 -13.76 -4.96 -12.02
C TYR A 209 -14.30 -3.61 -11.55
N ILE A 210 -14.97 -2.84 -12.42
CA ILE A 210 -15.36 -1.45 -12.12
C ILE A 210 -16.34 -1.41 -10.94
N ARG A 211 -17.37 -2.25 -10.93
CA ARG A 211 -18.31 -2.32 -9.80
C ARG A 211 -17.65 -2.87 -8.55
N PHE A 212 -16.88 -3.95 -8.69
CA PHE A 212 -16.15 -4.55 -7.59
C PHE A 212 -15.24 -3.54 -6.88
N TRP A 213 -14.43 -2.82 -7.66
CA TRP A 213 -13.52 -1.80 -7.18
C TRP A 213 -14.24 -0.62 -6.54
N ASN A 214 -15.19 -0.03 -7.26
CA ASN A 214 -15.85 1.19 -6.79
C ASN A 214 -16.57 0.96 -5.45
N ASP A 215 -17.25 -0.17 -5.29
CA ASP A 215 -17.96 -0.49 -4.06
C ASP A 215 -17.02 -0.94 -2.93
N THR A 216 -15.95 -1.69 -3.24
CA THR A 216 -14.93 -2.01 -2.23
C THR A 216 -14.29 -0.73 -1.67
N GLU A 217 -13.93 0.21 -2.54
CA GLU A 217 -13.26 1.44 -2.14
C GLU A 217 -14.20 2.39 -1.37
N ARG A 218 -15.45 2.56 -1.84
CA ARG A 218 -16.40 3.53 -1.26
C ARG A 218 -17.16 3.03 -0.05
N ILE A 219 -17.32 1.72 0.08
CA ILE A 219 -18.14 1.12 1.15
C ILE A 219 -17.22 0.67 2.31
N PRO A 220 -16.59 -0.52 2.32
CA PRO A 220 -15.79 -0.92 3.48
C PRO A 220 -14.51 -0.09 3.64
N HIS A 221 -13.76 0.21 2.57
CA HIS A 221 -12.48 0.93 2.68
C HIS A 221 -12.65 2.35 3.26
N ASP A 222 -13.45 3.20 2.60
CA ASP A 222 -13.67 4.57 3.08
C ASP A 222 -14.26 4.61 4.49
N ASN A 223 -15.18 3.71 4.82
CA ASN A 223 -15.82 3.72 6.11
C ASN A 223 -14.91 3.22 7.23
N ILE A 224 -13.98 2.28 6.99
CA ILE A 224 -12.98 1.90 8.00
C ILE A 224 -11.98 3.03 8.25
N HIS A 225 -11.50 3.70 7.18
CA HIS A 225 -10.69 4.90 7.31
C HIS A 225 -11.40 5.98 8.16
N ARG A 226 -12.70 6.19 7.94
CA ARG A 226 -13.52 7.14 8.72
C ARG A 226 -13.76 6.69 10.15
N ALA A 227 -13.98 5.40 10.38
CA ALA A 227 -14.33 4.84 11.68
C ALA A 227 -13.17 4.92 12.68
N VAL A 228 -11.93 4.64 12.24
CA VAL A 228 -10.73 4.82 13.09
C VAL A 228 -10.45 6.31 13.35
N GLY A 229 -10.72 7.16 12.35
CA GLY A 229 -10.53 8.60 12.43
C GLY A 229 -9.07 9.01 12.61
N GLY A 230 -8.85 10.23 13.12
CA GLY A 230 -7.51 10.79 13.30
C GLY A 230 -6.69 10.78 12.01
N ASP A 231 -5.45 10.32 12.09
CA ASP A 231 -4.53 10.32 10.94
C ASP A 231 -5.01 9.37 9.84
N LEU A 232 -5.60 8.21 10.21
CA LEU A 232 -6.07 7.22 9.23
C LEU A 232 -7.17 7.77 8.32
N ARG A 233 -7.95 8.76 8.76
CA ARG A 233 -9.00 9.37 7.92
C ARG A 233 -8.46 10.37 6.89
N ARG A 234 -7.25 10.88 7.08
CA ARG A 234 -6.69 11.99 6.30
C ARG A 234 -5.98 11.47 5.05
N GLN A 235 -5.59 12.37 4.13
CA GLN A 235 -4.82 11.99 2.94
C GLN A 235 -3.42 11.43 3.28
N PHE A 236 -2.92 11.77 4.47
CA PHE A 236 -1.71 11.23 5.07
C PHE A 236 -1.98 9.97 5.92
N SER A 237 -3.01 9.20 5.58
CA SER A 237 -3.42 7.99 6.31
C SER A 237 -2.33 6.94 6.56
N PRO A 238 -1.27 6.79 5.73
CA PRO A 238 -0.17 5.88 6.05
C PRO A 238 0.66 6.26 7.29
N ASN A 239 0.46 7.46 7.86
CA ASN A 239 0.99 7.79 9.18
C ASN A 239 0.49 6.82 10.25
N GLU A 240 -0.73 6.31 10.11
CA GLU A 240 -1.30 5.29 10.98
C GLU A 240 -0.79 3.89 10.59
N PRO A 241 -0.09 3.16 11.49
CA PRO A 241 0.36 1.80 11.21
C PRO A 241 -0.75 0.81 10.81
N LEU A 242 -1.99 1.00 11.31
CA LEU A 242 -3.15 0.21 10.89
C LEU A 242 -3.46 0.32 9.40
N PHE A 243 -2.98 1.36 8.69
CA PHE A 243 -3.17 1.52 7.24
C PHE A 243 -2.78 0.26 6.47
N PHE A 244 -1.61 -0.31 6.75
CA PHE A 244 -1.08 -1.43 5.95
C PHE A 244 -1.83 -2.73 6.25
N VAL A 245 -2.25 -2.92 7.50
CA VAL A 245 -3.07 -4.08 7.88
C VAL A 245 -4.51 -3.92 7.36
N HIS A 246 -4.99 -2.68 7.25
CA HIS A 246 -6.25 -2.35 6.61
C HIS A 246 -6.18 -2.70 5.10
N HIS A 247 -5.23 -2.11 4.38
CA HIS A 247 -5.06 -2.34 2.95
C HIS A 247 -4.71 -3.78 2.60
N ALA A 248 -4.09 -4.55 3.50
CA ALA A 248 -3.89 -5.99 3.31
C ALA A 248 -5.20 -6.77 3.22
N GLN A 249 -6.26 -6.39 3.94
CA GLN A 249 -7.59 -7.01 3.78
C GLN A 249 -8.31 -6.53 2.52
N VAL A 250 -8.11 -5.27 2.11
CA VAL A 250 -8.59 -4.78 0.80
C VAL A 250 -7.97 -5.60 -0.35
N ASP A 251 -6.65 -5.82 -0.29
CA ASP A 251 -5.94 -6.67 -1.25
C ASP A 251 -6.36 -8.15 -1.15
N ARG A 252 -6.70 -8.64 0.05
CA ARG A 252 -7.28 -9.98 0.24
C ARG A 252 -8.59 -10.11 -0.51
N MET A 253 -9.51 -9.14 -0.37
CA MET A 253 -10.78 -9.14 -1.09
C MET A 253 -10.55 -9.21 -2.60
N TRP A 254 -9.65 -8.37 -3.14
CA TRP A 254 -9.37 -8.40 -4.58
C TRP A 254 -8.74 -9.72 -5.02
N THR A 255 -7.79 -10.26 -4.27
CA THR A 255 -7.16 -11.57 -4.54
C THR A 255 -8.19 -12.69 -4.59
N LEU A 256 -9.13 -12.71 -3.64
CA LEU A 256 -10.21 -13.70 -3.58
C LEU A 256 -11.20 -13.52 -4.72
N TRP A 257 -11.55 -12.27 -5.07
CA TRP A 257 -12.47 -11.97 -6.17
C TRP A 257 -11.88 -12.42 -7.50
N GLN A 258 -10.58 -12.15 -7.72
CA GLN A 258 -9.87 -12.65 -8.90
C GLN A 258 -9.89 -14.18 -8.97
N GLY A 259 -9.82 -14.89 -7.83
CA GLY A 259 -10.06 -16.33 -7.72
C GLY A 259 -9.17 -17.19 -8.62
N ARG A 260 -8.02 -16.66 -9.06
CA ARG A 260 -7.15 -17.25 -10.12
C ARG A 260 -7.87 -17.51 -11.45
N ASN A 261 -9.02 -16.86 -11.67
CA ASN A 261 -9.77 -16.90 -12.92
C ASN A 261 -9.05 -16.02 -13.95
N LYS A 262 -8.72 -16.59 -15.13
CA LYS A 262 -7.97 -15.86 -16.17
C LYS A 262 -8.66 -14.57 -16.60
N THR A 263 -9.99 -14.57 -16.71
CA THR A 263 -10.76 -13.38 -17.08
C THR A 263 -10.58 -12.28 -16.04
N ARG A 264 -10.74 -12.60 -14.75
CA ARG A 264 -10.61 -11.61 -13.66
C ARG A 264 -9.16 -11.20 -13.36
N LEU A 265 -8.17 -12.02 -13.69
CA LEU A 265 -6.75 -11.64 -13.64
C LEU A 265 -6.37 -10.63 -14.73
N SER A 266 -7.21 -10.45 -15.75
CA SER A 266 -7.05 -9.43 -16.79
C SER A 266 -8.17 -8.38 -16.79
N ASP A 267 -9.14 -8.49 -15.87
CA ASP A 267 -10.26 -7.55 -15.79
C ASP A 267 -9.81 -6.28 -15.06
N TYR A 268 -9.71 -5.21 -15.83
CA TYR A 268 -9.22 -3.91 -15.39
C TYR A 268 -9.80 -2.82 -16.28
N GLY A 269 -10.29 -1.75 -15.66
CA GLY A 269 -10.89 -0.62 -16.38
C GLY A 269 -11.37 0.44 -15.40
N GLY A 270 -11.78 1.57 -15.96
CA GLY A 270 -12.24 2.74 -15.22
C GLY A 270 -11.42 3.98 -15.55
N ASN A 271 -11.56 4.99 -14.72
CA ASN A 271 -10.87 6.26 -14.86
C ASN A 271 -9.45 6.21 -14.30
N THR A 272 -8.54 7.02 -14.86
CA THR A 272 -7.12 7.11 -14.44
C THR A 272 -6.84 8.28 -13.50
N VAL A 273 -7.73 9.26 -13.43
CA VAL A 273 -7.67 10.40 -12.50
C VAL A 273 -9.00 10.57 -11.78
N GLN A 274 -8.98 11.06 -10.55
CA GLN A 274 -10.18 11.32 -9.76
C GLN A 274 -11.18 12.24 -10.46
N ASN A 275 -12.45 12.12 -10.08
CA ASN A 275 -13.55 12.99 -10.51
C ASN A 275 -13.85 12.99 -12.02
N THR A 276 -13.43 11.95 -12.73
CA THR A 276 -13.85 11.66 -14.10
C THR A 276 -14.42 10.25 -14.18
N THR A 277 -15.33 10.04 -15.12
CA THR A 277 -15.95 8.74 -15.42
C THR A 277 -15.45 8.14 -16.73
N VAL A 278 -14.52 8.83 -17.41
CA VAL A 278 -14.00 8.35 -18.70
C VAL A 278 -13.17 7.09 -18.47
N ASN A 279 -13.54 6.01 -19.16
CA ASN A 279 -12.86 4.72 -19.05
C ASN A 279 -11.63 4.69 -19.97
N THR A 280 -10.49 5.15 -19.44
CA THR A 280 -9.21 5.23 -20.17
C THR A 280 -8.12 4.33 -19.60
N ALA A 281 -8.38 3.64 -18.49
CA ALA A 281 -7.37 2.84 -17.82
C ALA A 281 -6.97 1.60 -18.65
N SER A 282 -5.67 1.31 -18.69
CA SER A 282 -5.09 0.18 -19.40
C SER A 282 -4.19 -0.65 -18.49
N LEU A 283 -4.11 -1.96 -18.77
CA LEU A 283 -3.16 -2.85 -18.11
C LEU A 283 -1.70 -2.44 -18.35
N ASP A 284 -1.42 -1.73 -19.44
CA ASP A 284 -0.06 -1.25 -19.77
C ASP A 284 0.27 0.10 -19.12
N ASP A 285 -0.68 0.73 -18.42
CA ASP A 285 -0.44 1.96 -17.67
C ASP A 285 0.67 1.77 -16.64
N THR A 286 1.59 2.74 -16.58
CA THR A 286 2.68 2.75 -15.62
C THR A 286 2.27 3.50 -14.34
N MET A 287 2.28 2.79 -13.22
CA MET A 287 2.03 3.38 -11.90
C MET A 287 3.32 3.94 -11.31
N LYS A 288 3.22 5.17 -10.78
CA LYS A 288 4.33 5.91 -10.20
C LYS A 288 4.46 5.66 -8.69
N PHE A 289 5.70 5.56 -8.22
CA PHE A 289 6.02 5.44 -6.78
C PHE A 289 6.99 6.53 -6.28
N LEU A 290 7.30 7.51 -7.14
CA LEU A 290 8.09 8.71 -6.81
C LEU A 290 9.44 8.42 -6.14
N GLY A 291 10.07 7.29 -6.48
CA GLY A 291 11.37 6.89 -5.91
C GLY A 291 11.29 6.06 -4.62
N LEU A 292 10.10 5.81 -4.07
CA LEU A 292 9.92 4.84 -2.95
C LEU A 292 10.22 3.41 -3.41
N ALA A 293 9.91 3.11 -4.67
CA ALA A 293 10.29 1.91 -5.40
C ALA A 293 10.30 2.20 -6.90
N GLU A 294 10.65 1.19 -7.70
CA GLU A 294 10.54 1.27 -9.15
C GLU A 294 9.08 1.40 -9.61
N ASP A 295 8.87 2.11 -10.71
CA ASP A 295 7.57 2.17 -11.36
C ASP A 295 7.20 0.81 -11.97
N ARG A 296 5.91 0.48 -11.95
CA ARG A 296 5.40 -0.83 -12.38
C ARG A 296 4.19 -0.65 -13.28
N SER A 297 4.06 -1.49 -14.31
CA SER A 297 2.81 -1.55 -15.07
C SER A 297 1.71 -2.22 -14.26
N VAL A 298 0.46 -1.85 -14.51
CA VAL A 298 -0.72 -2.49 -13.88
C VAL A 298 -0.70 -4.00 -14.11
N LYS A 299 -0.44 -4.43 -15.35
CA LYS A 299 -0.34 -5.85 -15.75
C LYS A 299 0.62 -6.65 -14.87
N SER A 300 1.70 -6.03 -14.42
CA SER A 300 2.71 -6.70 -13.59
C SER A 300 2.24 -7.00 -12.17
N LEU A 301 1.08 -6.47 -11.75
CA LEU A 301 0.57 -6.52 -10.37
C LEU A 301 -0.79 -7.22 -10.26
N MET A 302 -1.38 -7.66 -11.38
CA MET A 302 -2.69 -8.32 -11.38
C MET A 302 -2.68 -9.70 -10.71
N ASP A 303 -1.55 -10.40 -10.67
CA ASP A 303 -1.45 -11.76 -10.12
C ASP A 303 -0.41 -11.83 -8.99
N THR A 304 -0.86 -12.24 -7.79
CA THR A 304 -0.03 -12.36 -6.57
C THR A 304 1.04 -13.46 -6.62
N LEU A 305 1.06 -14.29 -7.67
CA LEU A 305 2.00 -15.41 -7.85
C LEU A 305 2.85 -15.30 -9.12
N SER A 306 2.84 -14.15 -9.79
CA SER A 306 3.54 -13.91 -11.05
C SER A 306 4.30 -12.58 -11.05
N ASN A 307 5.17 -12.37 -12.03
CA ASN A 307 5.85 -11.08 -12.25
C ASN A 307 6.64 -10.55 -11.03
N GLY A 308 7.24 -11.45 -10.25
CA GLY A 308 7.99 -11.12 -9.03
C GLY A 308 7.14 -11.07 -7.76
N LEU A 309 5.81 -11.20 -7.88
CA LEU A 309 4.92 -11.38 -6.72
C LEU A 309 4.89 -12.85 -6.33
N CYS A 310 4.92 -13.11 -5.02
CA CYS A 310 4.90 -14.47 -4.51
C CYS A 310 4.27 -14.55 -3.11
N TYR A 311 2.97 -14.35 -3.03
CA TYR A 311 2.22 -14.45 -1.77
C TYR A 311 0.78 -14.93 -1.94
N LYS A 312 0.21 -15.42 -0.84
CA LYS A 312 -1.18 -15.82 -0.68
C LYS A 312 -1.73 -15.30 0.64
N TYR A 313 -3.04 -15.30 0.77
CA TYR A 313 -3.72 -15.18 2.05
C TYR A 313 -4.02 -16.57 2.61
N ASP A 314 -4.09 -16.70 3.94
CA ASP A 314 -4.66 -17.89 4.55
C ASP A 314 -6.16 -18.03 4.20
N GLY A 315 -6.59 -19.29 4.15
CA GLY A 315 -7.93 -19.70 3.76
C GLY A 315 -8.93 -19.60 4.89
#